data_AF-A0A2H9Q2X7-F1
#
_entry.id   AF-A0A2H9Q2X7-F1
#
_cell.length_a   1.000
_cell.length_b   1.000
_cell.length_c   1.000
_cell.angle_alpha   90.00
_cell.angle_beta   90.00
_cell.angle_gamma   90.00
#
_symmetry.space_group_name_H-M   'P 1'
#
loop_
_entity.id
_entity.type
_entity.pdbx_description
1 polymer ?
#
loop_
_entity_poly.entity_id
_entity_poly.type
_entity_poly.pdbx_seq_one_letter_code
_entity_poly.pdbx_strand_id
1 'polypeptide(L)'
;MSEDYLKFLILVSKDFRKKQGIVDIILYGSSVKGKINPRDVDIAILFDNFSIDKRLGILREYKEKIKKKINNPDIIQINLSEFFDSHFLARESIIVEGYSLINNKPFSETLGFFGYMLFTYTLKGLNHNDKTKFTYSLIGRGKNKGILKGLNAEPIGKGAVLIPIGNSYVFDEFLKKWNIKYKSRKVLAV
;
A
#
# COMPACT_ATOMS: atom_id res chain seq x y z
N MET A 1 4.63 6.73 -8.31
CA MET A 1 4.03 8.07 -8.37
C MET A 1 5.17 9.06 -8.33
N SER A 2 5.20 10.10 -9.17
CA SER A 2 6.27 11.10 -9.01
C SER A 2 6.10 11.81 -7.67
N GLU A 3 7.22 12.20 -7.04
CA GLU A 3 7.22 12.81 -5.72
C GLU A 3 6.33 14.07 -5.66
N ASP A 4 6.23 14.79 -6.78
CA ASP A 4 5.42 16.00 -6.92
C ASP A 4 3.90 15.74 -6.89
N TYR A 5 3.44 14.58 -7.37
CA TYR A 5 2.02 14.20 -7.29
C TYR A 5 1.60 13.93 -5.85
N LEU A 6 2.41 13.16 -5.12
CA LEU A 6 2.12 12.83 -3.73
C LEU A 6 2.14 14.09 -2.86
N LYS A 7 3.16 14.95 -3.02
CA LYS A 7 3.24 16.25 -2.33
C LYS A 7 2.01 17.12 -2.60
N PHE A 8 1.54 17.18 -3.84
CA PHE A 8 0.33 17.92 -4.19
C PHE A 8 -0.92 17.36 -3.49
N LEU A 9 -1.13 16.04 -3.54
CA LEU A 9 -2.25 15.38 -2.88
C LEU A 9 -2.25 15.58 -1.37
N ILE A 10 -1.08 15.49 -0.72
CA ILE A 10 -0.92 15.75 0.72
C ILE A 10 -1.32 17.19 1.04
N LEU A 11 -0.82 18.17 0.28
CA LEU A 11 -1.11 19.58 0.52
C LEU A 11 -2.61 19.86 0.42
N VAL A 12 -3.26 19.41 -0.65
CA VAL A 12 -4.71 19.56 -0.83
C VAL A 12 -5.49 18.85 0.27
N SER A 13 -5.10 17.64 0.66
CA SER A 13 -5.81 16.84 1.67
C SER A 13 -5.68 17.43 3.08
N LYS A 14 -4.53 18.02 3.42
CA LYS A 14 -4.33 18.72 4.70
C LYS A 14 -5.25 19.93 4.85
N ASP A 15 -5.58 20.65 3.77
CA ASP A 15 -6.56 21.73 3.82
C ASP A 15 -7.96 21.23 4.20
N PHE A 16 -8.29 20.00 3.82
CA PHE A 16 -9.58 19.38 4.14
C PHE A 16 -9.66 18.86 5.58
N ARG A 17 -8.53 18.65 6.27
CA ARG A 17 -8.51 18.26 7.69
C ARG A 17 -9.32 19.20 8.58
N LYS A 18 -9.40 20.48 8.23
CA LYS A 18 -10.15 21.50 8.98
C LYS A 18 -11.67 21.34 8.88
N LYS A 19 -12.17 20.55 7.93
CA LYS A 19 -13.60 20.29 7.80
C LYS A 19 -14.03 19.28 8.84
N GLN A 20 -15.11 19.62 9.55
CA GLN A 20 -15.67 18.74 10.57
C GLN A 20 -15.97 17.36 9.97
N GLY A 21 -15.66 16.31 10.73
CA GLY A 21 -16.03 14.93 10.44
C GLY A 21 -15.28 14.23 9.31
N ILE A 22 -14.21 14.79 8.75
CA ILE A 22 -13.25 14.01 7.96
C ILE A 22 -12.27 13.34 8.91
N VAL A 23 -12.22 12.02 8.87
CA VAL A 23 -11.30 11.19 9.68
C VAL A 23 -9.95 11.10 8.97
N ASP A 24 -9.97 10.71 7.70
CA ASP A 24 -8.77 10.62 6.87
C ASP A 24 -9.11 10.74 5.37
N ILE A 25 -8.10 11.07 4.58
CA ILE A 25 -8.11 10.95 3.12
C ILE A 25 -6.95 10.05 2.75
N ILE A 26 -7.27 8.90 2.18
CA ILE A 26 -6.33 7.80 2.00
C ILE A 26 -6.13 7.57 0.52
N LEU A 27 -4.88 7.65 0.07
CA LEU A 27 -4.48 7.11 -1.23
C LEU A 27 -4.30 5.60 -1.06
N TYR A 28 -4.90 4.79 -1.92
CA TYR A 28 -4.76 3.33 -1.85
C TYR A 28 -4.63 2.70 -3.24
N GLY A 29 -4.67 1.37 -3.30
CA GLY A 29 -4.65 0.64 -4.55
C GLY A 29 -3.27 0.60 -5.23
N SER A 30 -3.28 0.38 -6.54
CA SER A 30 -2.05 0.10 -7.31
C SER A 30 -1.08 1.28 -7.35
N SER A 31 -1.58 2.48 -7.07
CA SER A 31 -0.84 3.74 -7.00
C SER A 31 0.17 3.80 -5.85
N VAL A 32 -0.09 3.10 -4.74
CA VAL A 32 0.78 3.12 -3.55
C VAL A 32 1.94 2.12 -3.67
N LYS A 33 1.84 1.12 -4.56
CA LYS A 33 2.83 0.05 -4.73
C LYS A 33 4.08 0.44 -5.54
N GLY A 34 4.45 1.73 -5.52
CA GLY A 34 5.65 2.20 -6.22
C GLY A 34 5.56 2.27 -7.75
N LYS A 35 4.38 2.08 -8.36
CA LYS A 35 4.21 2.24 -9.82
C LYS A 35 4.46 3.69 -10.22
N ILE A 36 5.39 3.90 -11.16
CA ILE A 36 5.88 5.24 -11.57
C ILE A 36 4.78 6.06 -12.27
N ASN A 37 3.88 5.41 -13.02
CA ASN A 37 2.76 6.04 -13.73
C ASN A 37 1.41 5.48 -13.26
N PRO A 38 0.82 6.01 -12.17
CA PRO A 38 -0.56 5.68 -11.83
C PRO A 38 -1.50 6.42 -12.79
N ARG A 39 -2.15 5.68 -13.70
CA ARG A 39 -3.26 6.22 -14.50
C ARG A 39 -4.54 6.31 -13.67
N ASP A 40 -4.68 5.42 -12.68
CA ASP A 40 -5.84 5.30 -11.80
C ASP A 40 -5.41 5.66 -10.37
N VAL A 41 -5.85 6.83 -9.89
CA VAL A 41 -5.60 7.29 -8.52
C VAL A 41 -6.82 6.94 -7.69
N ASP A 42 -6.69 5.92 -6.83
CA ASP A 42 -7.75 5.47 -5.93
C ASP A 42 -7.65 6.21 -4.59
N ILE A 43 -8.70 6.95 -4.23
CA ILE A 43 -8.77 7.74 -3.00
C ILE A 43 -9.99 7.32 -2.19
N ALA A 44 -9.81 7.12 -0.89
CA ALA A 44 -10.90 6.94 0.05
C ALA A 44 -10.99 8.15 0.96
N ILE A 45 -12.17 8.75 1.07
CA ILE A 45 -12.46 9.78 2.08
C ILE A 45 -13.27 9.13 3.19
N LEU A 46 -12.66 9.02 4.36
CA LEU A 46 -13.27 8.47 5.58
C LEU A 46 -13.95 9.59 6.36
N PHE A 47 -15.22 9.37 6.70
CA PHE A 47 -16.01 10.30 7.49
C PHE A 47 -16.41 9.71 8.83
N ASP A 48 -16.54 10.58 9.83
CA ASP A 48 -17.14 10.26 11.11
C ASP A 48 -18.64 10.60 11.08
N ASN A 49 -19.44 9.62 10.65
CA ASN A 49 -20.90 9.64 10.66
C ASN A 49 -21.54 10.87 9.99
N PHE A 50 -21.27 11.06 8.69
CA PHE A 50 -21.83 12.15 7.89
C PHE A 50 -23.01 11.72 7.01
N SER A 51 -23.97 12.63 6.87
CA SER A 51 -25.07 12.49 5.90
C SER A 51 -24.54 12.48 4.47
N ILE A 52 -25.27 11.81 3.57
CA ILE A 52 -24.86 11.67 2.17
C ILE A 52 -24.65 13.02 1.48
N ASP A 53 -25.53 14.01 1.71
CA ASP A 53 -25.45 15.34 1.09
C ASP A 53 -24.16 16.09 1.48
N LYS A 54 -23.78 16.01 2.76
CA LYS A 54 -22.54 16.62 3.25
C LYS A 54 -21.31 15.95 2.63
N ARG A 55 -21.30 14.61 2.56
CA ARG A 55 -20.21 13.85 1.93
C ARG A 55 -20.07 14.24 0.45
N LEU A 56 -21.18 14.28 -0.30
CA LEU A 56 -21.19 14.67 -1.72
C LEU A 56 -20.66 16.09 -1.95
N GLY A 57 -21.02 17.05 -1.10
CA GLY A 57 -20.49 18.41 -1.16
C GLY A 57 -18.96 18.45 -0.97
N ILE A 58 -18.45 17.71 0.03
CA ILE A 58 -17.02 17.60 0.30
C ILE A 58 -16.29 16.92 -0.86
N LEU A 59 -16.85 15.83 -1.41
CA LEU A 59 -16.29 15.15 -2.57
C LEU A 59 -16.13 16.10 -3.75
N ARG A 60 -17.20 16.83 -4.08
CA ARG A 60 -17.21 17.74 -5.23
C ARG A 60 -16.09 18.77 -5.09
N GLU A 61 -15.98 19.40 -3.93
CA GLU A 61 -14.91 20.38 -3.69
C GLU A 61 -13.52 19.74 -3.77
N TYR A 62 -13.35 18.53 -3.21
CA TYR A 62 -12.07 17.82 -3.25
C TYR A 62 -11.66 17.49 -4.69
N LYS A 63 -12.60 16.95 -5.49
CA LYS A 63 -12.41 16.65 -6.92
C LYS A 63 -11.99 17.89 -7.70
N GLU A 64 -12.65 19.03 -7.51
CA GLU A 64 -12.30 20.29 -8.18
C GLU A 64 -10.87 20.74 -7.85
N LYS A 65 -10.41 20.58 -6.59
CA LYS A 65 -9.04 20.94 -6.24
C LYS A 65 -8.00 20.03 -6.89
N ILE A 66 -8.23 18.71 -6.91
CA ILE A 66 -7.23 17.76 -7.42
C ILE A 66 -7.22 17.63 -8.95
N LYS A 67 -8.33 17.98 -9.63
CA LYS A 67 -8.45 17.94 -11.10
C LYS A 67 -7.39 18.76 -11.83
N LYS A 68 -6.76 19.73 -11.15
CA LYS A 68 -5.63 20.52 -11.67
C LYS A 68 -4.41 19.67 -12.07
N LYS A 69 -4.22 18.51 -11.42
CA LYS A 69 -3.08 17.61 -11.71
C LYS A 69 -3.51 16.17 -11.96
N ILE A 70 -4.68 15.76 -11.51
CA ILE A 70 -5.13 14.37 -11.59
C ILE A 70 -6.38 14.30 -12.45
N ASN A 71 -6.27 13.63 -13.58
CA ASN A 71 -7.41 13.35 -14.44
C ASN A 71 -8.16 12.13 -13.90
N ASN A 72 -9.48 12.26 -13.74
CA ASN A 72 -10.42 11.18 -13.39
C ASN A 72 -9.98 10.27 -12.22
N PRO A 73 -9.76 10.82 -11.01
CA PRO A 73 -9.51 9.99 -9.83
C PRO A 73 -10.76 9.15 -9.48
N ASP A 74 -10.55 7.89 -9.11
CA ASP A 74 -11.59 7.10 -8.46
C ASP A 74 -11.61 7.47 -6.98
N ILE A 75 -12.75 7.96 -6.51
CA ILE A 75 -12.89 8.43 -5.14
C ILE A 75 -14.12 7.82 -4.52
N ILE A 76 -13.90 7.00 -3.51
CA ILE A 76 -14.95 6.46 -2.66
C ILE A 76 -15.11 7.33 -1.42
N GLN A 77 -16.33 7.40 -0.93
CA GLN A 77 -16.68 8.09 0.32
C GLN A 77 -17.37 7.10 1.22
N ILE A 78 -16.89 6.97 2.45
CA ILE A 78 -17.39 5.95 3.36
C ILE A 78 -17.36 6.45 4.80
N ASN A 79 -18.42 6.17 5.55
CA ASN A 79 -18.41 6.42 6.99
C ASN A 79 -17.58 5.35 7.70
N LEU A 80 -17.01 5.68 8.87
CA LEU A 80 -16.25 4.70 9.66
C LEU A 80 -17.05 3.43 9.97
N SER A 81 -18.34 3.57 10.27
CA SER A 81 -19.24 2.44 10.53
C SER A 81 -19.33 1.49 9.33
N GLU A 82 -19.47 2.04 8.11
CA GLU A 82 -19.52 1.30 6.85
C GLU A 82 -18.15 0.72 6.47
N PHE A 83 -17.06 1.42 6.81
CA PHE A 83 -15.69 1.01 6.50
C PHE A 83 -15.30 -0.30 7.17
N PHE A 84 -15.79 -0.54 8.40
CA PHE A 84 -15.53 -1.78 9.13
C PHE A 84 -16.51 -2.91 8.80
N ASP A 85 -17.46 -2.70 7.88
CA ASP A 85 -18.31 -3.78 7.37
C ASP A 85 -17.47 -4.85 6.62
N SER A 86 -17.74 -6.13 6.85
CA SER A 86 -17.03 -7.24 6.20
C SER A 86 -17.27 -7.34 4.69
N HIS A 87 -18.36 -6.76 4.19
CA HIS A 87 -18.72 -6.76 2.77
C HIS A 87 -18.00 -5.65 1.99
N PHE A 88 -17.37 -4.70 2.68
CA PHE A 88 -16.61 -3.65 2.02
C PHE A 88 -15.25 -4.19 1.52
N LEU A 89 -15.23 -4.60 0.24
CA LEU A 89 -14.10 -5.31 -0.38
C LEU A 89 -12.78 -4.53 -0.37
N ALA A 90 -12.82 -3.20 -0.46
CA ALA A 90 -11.61 -2.38 -0.48
C ALA A 90 -10.97 -2.18 0.91
N ARG A 91 -11.65 -2.59 2.00
CA ARG A 91 -11.22 -2.43 3.39
C ARG A 91 -9.78 -2.92 3.60
N GLU A 92 -9.49 -4.16 3.21
CA GLU A 92 -8.17 -4.76 3.42
C GLU A 92 -7.06 -3.98 2.70
N SER A 93 -7.30 -3.56 1.47
CA SER A 93 -6.33 -2.77 0.69
C SER A 93 -6.11 -1.40 1.31
N ILE A 94 -7.16 -0.73 1.79
CA ILE A 94 -7.04 0.58 2.44
C ILE A 94 -6.27 0.46 3.76
N ILE A 95 -6.58 -0.54 4.60
CA ILE A 95 -5.91 -0.70 5.90
C ILE A 95 -4.43 -1.06 5.72
N VAL A 96 -4.13 -2.05 4.87
CA VAL A 96 -2.76 -2.58 4.78
C VAL A 96 -1.86 -1.72 3.89
N GLU A 97 -2.38 -1.25 2.76
CA GLU A 97 -1.59 -0.56 1.72
C GLU A 97 -1.84 0.93 1.67
N GLY A 98 -2.88 1.45 2.35
CA GLY A 98 -3.27 2.84 2.27
C GLY A 98 -2.19 3.78 2.81
N TYR A 99 -2.14 4.97 2.24
CA TYR A 99 -1.31 6.07 2.68
C TYR A 99 -2.21 7.24 3.09
N SER A 100 -2.14 7.64 4.35
CA SER A 100 -2.88 8.79 4.86
C SER A 100 -2.27 10.07 4.29
N LEU A 101 -3.03 10.78 3.46
CA LEU A 101 -2.64 12.07 2.90
C LEU A 101 -2.73 13.19 3.94
N ILE A 102 -3.61 13.03 4.94
CA ILE A 102 -3.73 14.00 6.05
C ILE A 102 -2.54 13.86 7.02
N ASN A 103 -2.24 12.63 7.43
CA ASN A 103 -1.21 12.34 8.43
C ASN A 103 0.19 12.17 7.83
N ASN A 104 0.31 12.07 6.50
CA ASN A 104 1.58 11.91 5.77
C ASN A 104 2.37 10.67 6.23
N LYS A 105 1.67 9.55 6.42
CA LYS A 105 2.23 8.26 6.81
C LYS A 105 1.33 7.10 6.35
N PRO A 106 1.81 5.85 6.33
CA PRO A 106 0.95 4.69 6.09
C PRO A 106 -0.29 4.70 6.98
N PHE A 107 -1.44 4.34 6.43
CA PHE A 107 -2.71 4.37 7.16
C PHE A 107 -2.74 3.29 8.26
N SER A 108 -2.11 2.14 8.05
CA SER A 108 -1.92 1.15 9.12
C SER A 108 -1.24 1.75 10.36
N GLU A 109 -0.26 2.65 10.19
CA GLU A 109 0.44 3.32 11.29
C GLU A 109 -0.42 4.39 11.99
N THR A 110 -1.52 4.86 11.39
CA THR A 110 -2.49 5.72 12.11
C THR A 110 -3.36 4.88 13.06
N LEU A 111 -3.49 3.58 12.77
CA LEU A 111 -4.25 2.60 13.55
C LEU A 111 -3.38 1.83 14.56
N GLY A 112 -2.07 2.10 14.62
CA GLY A 112 -1.14 1.41 15.52
C GLY A 112 -0.62 0.06 15.01
N PHE A 113 -0.69 -0.17 13.69
CA PHE A 113 -0.19 -1.38 13.04
C PHE A 113 0.86 -1.06 11.98
N PHE A 114 1.58 -2.09 11.55
CA PHE A 114 2.47 -2.07 10.39
C PHE A 114 1.94 -3.00 9.30
N GLY A 115 1.88 -2.49 8.06
CA GLY A 115 1.47 -3.26 6.90
C GLY A 115 2.61 -4.09 6.30
N TYR A 116 2.38 -5.39 6.14
CA TYR A 116 3.31 -6.34 5.51
C TYR A 116 2.64 -7.15 4.40
N MET A 117 3.49 -7.69 3.53
CA MET A 117 3.14 -8.78 2.63
C MET A 117 3.93 -10.02 3.04
N LEU A 118 3.22 -11.09 3.42
CA LEU A 118 3.80 -12.41 3.64
C LEU A 118 3.94 -13.11 2.30
N PHE A 119 5.17 -13.47 1.94
CA PHE A 119 5.46 -14.35 0.82
C PHE A 119 5.80 -15.75 1.33
N THR A 120 5.14 -16.75 0.76
CA THR A 120 5.47 -18.17 0.95
C THR A 120 5.85 -18.77 -0.38
N TYR A 121 7.07 -19.29 -0.50
CA TYR A 121 7.66 -19.72 -1.76
C TYR A 121 8.32 -21.08 -1.66
N THR A 122 8.48 -21.75 -2.81
CA THR A 122 9.14 -23.05 -2.90
C THR A 122 10.25 -23.05 -3.94
N LEU A 123 11.37 -23.69 -3.61
CA LEU A 123 12.48 -23.91 -4.53
C LEU A 123 12.36 -25.25 -5.29
N LYS A 124 11.20 -25.92 -5.17
CA LYS A 124 10.86 -27.11 -5.97
C LYS A 124 10.80 -26.68 -7.44
N GLY A 125 11.70 -27.21 -8.25
CA GLY A 125 11.85 -26.85 -9.67
C GLY A 125 13.22 -26.26 -10.02
N LEU A 126 13.98 -25.76 -9.04
CA LEU A 126 15.36 -25.35 -9.24
C LEU A 126 16.31 -26.55 -9.07
N ASN A 127 17.35 -26.60 -9.92
CA ASN A 127 18.47 -27.53 -9.72
C ASN A 127 19.37 -27.06 -8.56
N HIS A 128 20.35 -27.87 -8.17
CA HIS A 128 21.24 -27.55 -7.05
C HIS A 128 21.96 -26.20 -7.23
N ASN A 129 22.54 -25.95 -8.41
CA ASN A 129 23.28 -24.72 -8.68
C ASN A 129 22.38 -23.49 -8.64
N ASP A 130 21.16 -23.57 -9.17
CA ASP A 130 20.22 -22.46 -9.19
C ASP A 130 19.64 -22.18 -7.80
N LYS A 131 19.44 -23.21 -6.97
CA LYS A 131 19.11 -23.02 -5.54
C LYS A 131 20.19 -22.24 -4.80
N THR A 132 21.45 -22.58 -5.04
CA THR A 132 22.58 -21.87 -4.43
C THR A 132 22.64 -20.42 -4.90
N LYS A 133 22.52 -20.17 -6.21
CA LYS A 133 22.49 -18.81 -6.76
C LYS A 133 21.31 -17.99 -6.21
N PHE A 134 20.11 -18.55 -6.21
CA PHE A 134 18.92 -17.92 -5.64
C PHE A 134 19.15 -17.55 -4.18
N THR A 135 19.69 -18.48 -3.39
CA THR A 135 19.99 -18.24 -1.97
C THR A 135 20.96 -17.08 -1.80
N TYR A 136 22.04 -17.03 -2.58
CA TYR A 136 22.98 -15.90 -2.53
C TYR A 136 22.35 -14.57 -2.94
N SER A 137 21.47 -14.54 -3.94
CA SER A 137 20.74 -13.33 -4.29
C SER A 137 19.70 -12.92 -3.22
N LEU A 138 19.13 -13.91 -2.53
CA LEU A 138 18.13 -13.70 -1.49
C LEU A 138 18.76 -13.12 -0.21
N ILE A 139 19.69 -13.84 0.41
CA ILE A 139 20.27 -13.49 1.72
C ILE A 139 21.62 -12.79 1.62
N GLY A 140 22.34 -12.96 0.51
CA GLY A 140 23.69 -12.43 0.32
C GLY A 140 24.79 -13.47 0.51
N ARG A 141 26.05 -13.05 0.35
CA ARG A 141 27.24 -13.87 0.60
C ARG A 141 28.41 -12.99 1.02
N GLY A 142 29.02 -13.32 2.17
CA GLY A 142 30.15 -12.55 2.71
C GLY A 142 29.77 -11.09 2.95
N LYS A 143 30.44 -10.15 2.27
CA LYS A 143 30.16 -8.70 2.36
C LYS A 143 28.98 -8.24 1.50
N ASN A 144 28.53 -9.06 0.55
CA ASN A 144 27.43 -8.70 -0.36
C ASN A 144 26.08 -8.93 0.32
N LYS A 145 25.27 -7.87 0.39
CA LYS A 145 23.90 -7.92 0.93
C LYS A 145 22.96 -8.55 -0.10
N GLY A 146 22.14 -9.50 0.33
CA GLY A 146 21.03 -10.01 -0.49
C GLY A 146 19.85 -9.06 -0.51
N ILE A 147 18.87 -9.34 -1.38
CA ILE A 147 17.69 -8.50 -1.55
C ILE A 147 16.90 -8.33 -0.25
N LEU A 148 16.84 -9.35 0.61
CA LEU A 148 16.07 -9.29 1.87
C LEU A 148 16.54 -8.14 2.76
N LYS A 149 17.85 -7.92 2.85
CA LYS A 149 18.41 -6.83 3.66
C LYS A 149 18.12 -5.45 3.06
N GLY A 150 18.05 -5.35 1.74
CA GLY A 150 17.68 -4.09 1.07
C GLY A 150 16.20 -3.73 1.21
N LEU A 151 15.33 -4.71 1.42
CA LEU A 151 13.90 -4.52 1.55
C LEU A 151 13.41 -4.41 3.00
N ASN A 152 14.32 -4.43 3.98
CA ASN A 152 13.99 -4.57 5.41
C ASN A 152 13.04 -5.76 5.66
N ALA A 153 13.32 -6.88 5.00
CA ALA A 153 12.54 -8.09 5.09
C ALA A 153 12.81 -8.85 6.39
N GLU A 154 11.78 -9.51 6.91
CA GLU A 154 11.84 -10.36 8.09
C GLU A 154 11.59 -11.83 7.70
N PRO A 155 12.65 -12.67 7.65
CA PRO A 155 12.48 -14.10 7.41
C PRO A 155 11.80 -14.75 8.62
N ILE A 156 10.64 -15.36 8.40
CA ILE A 156 9.88 -16.05 9.47
C ILE A 156 10.01 -17.58 9.40
N GLY A 157 10.66 -18.10 8.36
CA GLY A 157 10.91 -19.53 8.22
C GLY A 157 11.49 -19.91 6.86
N LYS A 158 11.70 -21.22 6.66
CA LYS A 158 12.17 -21.75 5.37
C LYS A 158 11.10 -21.51 4.31
N GLY A 159 11.42 -20.67 3.32
CA GLY A 159 10.47 -20.34 2.25
C GLY A 159 9.38 -19.36 2.67
N ALA A 160 9.51 -18.66 3.80
CA ALA A 160 8.52 -17.70 4.27
C ALA A 160 9.19 -16.40 4.73
N VAL A 161 8.71 -15.26 4.24
CA VAL A 161 9.28 -13.94 4.54
C VAL A 161 8.20 -12.87 4.58
N LEU A 162 8.27 -12.01 5.59
CA LEU A 162 7.48 -10.79 5.66
C LEU A 162 8.27 -9.66 5.00
N ILE A 163 7.63 -8.95 4.08
CA ILE A 163 8.17 -7.78 3.40
C ILE A 163 7.31 -6.58 3.78
N PRO A 164 7.87 -5.46 4.25
CA PRO A 164 7.12 -4.22 4.44
C PRO A 164 6.31 -3.89 3.19
N ILE A 165 5.04 -3.50 3.34
CA ILE A 165 4.10 -3.45 2.22
C ILE A 165 4.58 -2.56 1.06
N GLY A 166 5.25 -1.45 1.36
CA GLY A 166 5.83 -0.53 0.36
C GLY A 166 6.93 -1.16 -0.50
N ASN A 167 7.59 -2.21 0.00
CA ASN A 167 8.65 -2.95 -0.68
C ASN A 167 8.15 -4.26 -1.33
N SER A 168 6.88 -4.62 -1.14
CA SER A 168 6.32 -5.90 -1.56
C SER A 168 6.41 -6.14 -3.08
N TYR A 169 6.21 -5.09 -3.89
CA TYR A 169 6.30 -5.17 -5.35
C TYR A 169 7.71 -5.56 -5.83
N VAL A 170 8.75 -5.02 -5.18
CA VAL A 170 10.15 -5.33 -5.55
C VAL A 170 10.45 -6.80 -5.29
N PHE A 171 9.94 -7.35 -4.18
CA PHE A 171 10.12 -8.77 -3.87
C PHE A 171 9.31 -9.70 -4.77
N ASP A 172 8.09 -9.29 -5.13
CA ASP A 172 7.24 -10.00 -6.10
C ASP A 172 7.94 -10.15 -7.46
N GLU A 173 8.49 -9.04 -7.99
CA GLU A 173 9.25 -9.04 -9.23
C GLU A 173 10.55 -9.85 -9.13
N PHE A 174 11.21 -9.84 -7.96
CA PHE A 174 12.35 -10.70 -7.70
C PHE A 174 11.98 -12.19 -7.83
N LEU A 175 10.92 -12.65 -7.17
CA LEU A 175 10.50 -14.06 -7.24
C LEU A 175 10.10 -14.46 -8.66
N LYS A 176 9.38 -13.60 -9.39
CA LYS A 176 9.01 -13.81 -10.79
C LYS A 176 10.22 -13.94 -11.71
N LYS A 177 11.23 -13.07 -11.55
CA LYS A 177 12.47 -13.12 -12.32
C LYS A 177 13.21 -14.46 -12.15
N TRP A 178 13.12 -15.05 -10.97
CA TRP A 178 13.70 -16.37 -10.67
C TRP A 178 12.78 -17.54 -11.02
N ASN A 179 11.60 -17.28 -11.59
CA ASN A 179 10.56 -18.27 -11.89
C ASN A 179 10.20 -19.12 -10.65
N ILE A 180 10.19 -18.49 -9.48
CA ILE A 180 9.84 -19.14 -8.22
C ILE A 180 8.32 -19.21 -8.11
N LYS A 181 7.77 -20.36 -7.71
CA LYS A 181 6.36 -20.49 -7.33
C LYS A 181 6.16 -19.97 -5.91
N TYR A 182 5.22 -19.05 -5.73
CA TYR A 182 4.90 -18.47 -4.43
C TYR A 182 3.41 -18.12 -4.28
N LYS A 183 3.00 -17.90 -3.04
CA LYS A 183 1.74 -17.27 -2.65
C LYS A 183 2.07 -16.02 -1.83
N SER A 184 1.24 -14.99 -1.95
CA SER A 184 1.34 -13.78 -1.15
C SER A 184 0.05 -13.51 -0.38
N ARG A 185 0.17 -12.95 0.82
CA ARG A 185 -0.96 -12.53 1.67
C ARG A 185 -0.63 -11.24 2.38
N LYS A 186 -1.60 -10.33 2.50
CA LYS A 186 -1.45 -9.12 3.29
C LYS A 186 -1.54 -9.47 4.77
N VAL A 187 -0.74 -8.79 5.59
CA VAL A 187 -0.65 -9.01 7.04
C VAL A 187 -0.55 -7.66 7.74
N LEU A 188 -1.24 -7.53 8.87
CA LEU A 188 -1.02 -6.46 9.84
C LEU A 188 -0.27 -7.04 11.03
N ALA A 189 0.78 -6.37 11.47
CA ALA A 189 1.53 -6.69 12.68
C ALA A 189 1.58 -5.48 13.61
N VAL A 190 1.89 -5.71 14.89
CA VAL A 190 2.05 -4.68 15.93
C VAL A 190 3.53 -4.50 16.22
#